data_AF-A0A952U7V4-F1
#
_entry.id   AF-A0A952U7V4-F1
#
_cell.length_a   1.000
_cell.length_b   1.000
_cell.length_c   1.000
_cell.angle_alpha   90.00
_cell.angle_beta   90.00
_cell.angle_gamma   90.00
#
_symmetry.space_group_name_H-M   'P 1'
#
loop_
_entity.id
_entity.type
_entity.pdbx_description
1 polymer ?
#
loop_
_entity_poly.entity_id
_entity_poly.type
_entity_poly.pdbx_seq_one_letter_code
_entity_poly.pdbx_strand_id
1 'polypeptide(L)'
;MPTSSQDHTDAKSDQTTRNCPECGARIAGGRVGCEALFNEFRFQALSNPHVGAVHWLAFDTYCMQHIDTYCQSAKSYAAHLTRLCCGLEFGGNLDIYAAIPRWLDGTITLEKPAVLEKRGSMTFVDVWNTSSVEETIQRIHTWANHVWTAYASQHALAHEWIRLALSHKPAR
;
A
#
# COMPACT_ATOMS: atom_id res chain seq x y z
N MET A 1 21.87 -40.75 32.20
CA MET A 1 21.58 -39.32 32.44
C MET A 1 21.85 -38.60 31.12
N PRO A 2 20.83 -38.03 30.47
CA PRO A 2 20.94 -37.51 29.11
C PRO A 2 21.46 -36.07 29.13
N THR A 3 22.41 -35.74 28.27
CA THR A 3 22.71 -34.35 27.89
C THR A 3 22.31 -34.17 26.43
N SER A 4 21.04 -33.81 26.26
CA SER A 4 20.47 -33.32 25.01
C SER A 4 21.13 -31.97 24.70
N SER A 5 22.03 -31.94 23.72
CA SER A 5 22.52 -30.68 23.14
C SER A 5 21.58 -30.33 21.99
N GLN A 6 20.71 -29.36 22.24
CA GLN A 6 19.83 -28.80 21.23
C GLN A 6 20.67 -28.00 20.23
N ASP A 7 20.68 -28.44 18.97
CA ASP A 7 21.10 -27.67 17.82
C ASP A 7 20.20 -26.42 17.71
N HIS A 8 20.72 -25.28 18.13
CA HIS A 8 20.21 -23.99 17.70
C HIS A 8 20.58 -23.79 16.24
N THR A 9 19.65 -24.13 15.34
CA THR A 9 19.77 -23.74 13.93
C THR A 9 19.47 -22.25 13.84
N ASP A 10 20.53 -21.43 13.90
CA ASP A 10 20.47 -20.03 13.56
C ASP A 10 19.91 -19.88 12.15
N ALA A 11 18.70 -19.34 12.06
CA ALA A 11 18.12 -18.90 10.80
C ALA A 11 18.98 -17.74 10.28
N LYS A 12 19.99 -18.06 9.47
CA LYS A 12 20.72 -17.06 8.67
C LYS A 12 19.71 -16.28 7.86
N SER A 13 19.48 -15.03 8.24
CA SER A 13 18.73 -14.07 7.44
C SER A 13 19.36 -14.04 6.05
N ASP A 14 18.58 -14.38 5.03
CA ASP A 14 19.05 -14.35 3.64
C ASP A 14 19.30 -12.89 3.23
N GLN A 15 20.56 -12.47 3.35
CA GLN A 15 21.03 -11.14 2.98
C GLN A 15 21.17 -10.96 1.46
N THR A 16 20.86 -11.97 0.65
CA THR A 16 20.98 -11.89 -0.81
C THR A 16 20.00 -10.86 -1.36
N THR A 17 20.53 -9.83 -2.04
CA THR A 17 19.71 -8.83 -2.73
C THR A 17 19.01 -9.48 -3.92
N ARG A 18 17.67 -9.48 -3.90
CA ARG A 18 16.81 -10.00 -4.97
C ARG A 18 15.67 -9.02 -5.23
N ASN A 19 14.99 -9.15 -6.35
CA ASN A 19 13.83 -8.30 -6.63
C ASN A 19 12.62 -8.82 -5.82
N CYS A 20 11.83 -7.91 -5.26
CA CYS A 20 10.49 -8.22 -4.80
C CYS A 20 9.65 -8.67 -6.01
N PRO A 21 8.97 -9.83 -5.97
CA PRO A 21 8.23 -10.35 -7.10
C PRO A 21 6.99 -9.51 -7.45
N GLU A 22 6.42 -8.75 -6.51
CA GLU A 22 5.20 -7.96 -6.75
C GLU A 22 5.52 -6.55 -7.25
N CYS A 23 6.43 -5.83 -6.59
CA CYS A 23 6.73 -4.42 -6.92
C CYS A 23 8.05 -4.22 -7.69
N GLY A 24 8.89 -5.25 -7.83
CA GLY A 24 10.18 -5.16 -8.52
C GLY A 24 11.32 -4.52 -7.73
N ALA A 25 11.07 -4.07 -6.49
CA ALA A 25 12.08 -3.43 -5.65
C ALA A 25 13.30 -4.34 -5.42
N ARG A 26 14.52 -3.82 -5.67
CA ARG A 26 15.76 -4.56 -5.43
C ARG A 26 16.17 -4.42 -3.97
N ILE A 27 15.96 -5.47 -3.17
CA ILE A 27 16.16 -5.44 -1.71
C ILE A 27 16.64 -6.79 -1.17
N ALA A 28 17.40 -6.79 -0.07
CA ALA A 28 17.80 -8.00 0.62
C ALA A 28 16.57 -8.81 1.06
N GLY A 29 16.53 -10.12 0.79
CA GLY A 29 15.39 -10.97 1.15
C GLY A 29 14.13 -10.79 0.28
N GLY A 30 14.18 -10.01 -0.81
CA GLY A 30 13.09 -9.87 -1.78
C GLY A 30 11.77 -9.40 -1.14
N ARG A 31 10.70 -10.20 -1.25
CA ARG A 31 9.37 -9.85 -0.69
C ARG A 31 9.40 -9.61 0.83
N VAL A 32 10.16 -10.42 1.57
CA VAL A 32 10.26 -10.32 3.04
C VAL A 32 10.98 -9.04 3.43
N GLY A 33 12.07 -8.70 2.73
CA GLY A 33 12.77 -7.44 2.95
C GLY A 33 11.93 -6.22 2.59
N CYS A 34 11.15 -6.30 1.51
CA CYS A 34 10.22 -5.24 1.13
C CYS A 34 9.17 -4.99 2.22
N GLU A 35 8.63 -6.05 2.83
CA GLU A 35 7.70 -5.92 3.97
C GLU A 35 8.37 -5.33 5.20
N ALA A 36 9.56 -5.83 5.54
CA ALA A 36 10.30 -5.38 6.70
C ALA A 36 10.60 -3.88 6.60
N LEU A 37 11.02 -3.42 5.41
CA LEU A 37 11.25 -2.01 5.13
C LEU A 37 9.99 -1.16 5.32
N PHE A 38 8.86 -1.64 4.80
CA PHE A 38 7.59 -0.93 4.93
C PHE A 38 7.05 -0.96 6.37
N ASN A 39 7.27 -2.04 7.12
CA ASN A 39 6.91 -2.11 8.53
C ASN A 39 7.73 -1.12 9.37
N GLU A 40 9.02 -0.92 9.06
CA GLU A 40 9.85 0.11 9.70
C GLU A 40 9.26 1.51 9.48
N PHE A 41 8.83 1.82 8.25
CA PHE A 41 8.10 3.05 7.98
C PHE A 41 6.82 3.19 8.82
N ARG A 42 6.05 2.11 8.98
CA ARG A 42 4.83 2.15 9.81
C ARG A 42 5.16 2.49 11.26
N PHE A 43 6.25 1.95 11.82
CA PHE A 43 6.69 2.32 13.15
C PHE A 43 7.08 3.80 13.23
N GLN A 44 7.83 4.31 12.25
CA GLN A 44 8.17 5.74 12.17
C GLN A 44 6.93 6.64 12.09
N ALA A 45 5.94 6.26 11.28
CA ALA A 45 4.68 6.99 11.13
C ALA A 45 3.83 7.02 12.40
N LEU A 46 3.90 5.96 13.23
CA LEU A 46 3.26 5.92 14.55
C LEU A 46 3.97 6.81 15.57
N SER A 47 5.29 6.97 15.46
CA SER A 47 6.10 7.75 16.40
C SER A 47 6.22 9.24 16.03
N ASN A 48 5.99 9.62 14.78
CA ASN A 48 6.12 11.00 14.32
C ASN A 48 4.83 11.48 13.61
N PRO A 49 4.07 12.43 14.18
CA PRO A 49 2.81 12.92 13.60
C PRO A 49 2.94 13.49 12.18
N HIS A 50 4.06 14.12 11.84
CA HIS A 50 4.28 14.67 10.50
C HIS A 50 4.45 13.57 9.45
N VAL A 51 5.12 12.48 9.80
CA VAL A 51 5.20 11.28 8.95
C VAL A 51 3.86 10.53 8.96
N GLY A 52 3.17 10.50 10.11
CA GLY A 52 1.84 9.93 10.27
C GLY A 52 0.79 10.55 9.35
N ALA A 53 0.93 11.85 9.03
CA ALA A 53 0.02 12.55 8.11
C ALA A 53 -0.04 11.94 6.70
N VAL A 54 1.02 11.26 6.25
CA VAL A 54 1.09 10.60 4.93
C VAL A 54 0.98 9.07 5.00
N HIS A 55 0.69 8.52 6.19
CA HIS A 55 0.63 7.07 6.40
C HIS A 55 -0.38 6.37 5.48
N TRP A 56 -1.61 6.89 5.36
CA TRP A 56 -2.64 6.26 4.52
C TRP A 56 -2.26 6.29 3.04
N LEU A 57 -1.77 7.43 2.54
CA LEU A 57 -1.27 7.52 1.17
C LEU A 57 -0.17 6.49 0.90
N ALA A 58 0.81 6.38 1.79
CA ALA A 58 1.88 5.39 1.66
C ALA A 58 1.37 3.95 1.73
N PHE A 59 0.42 3.66 2.62
CA PHE A 59 -0.17 2.32 2.77
C PHE A 59 -0.94 1.89 1.53
N ASP A 60 -1.85 2.71 1.04
CA ASP A 60 -2.63 2.37 -0.15
C ASP A 60 -1.74 2.31 -1.41
N THR A 61 -0.70 3.14 -1.50
CA THR A 61 0.32 3.02 -2.55
C THR A 61 1.06 1.68 -2.47
N TYR A 62 1.48 1.25 -1.28
CA TYR A 62 2.15 -0.04 -1.07
C TYR A 62 1.25 -1.20 -1.47
N CYS A 63 -0.01 -1.20 -1.03
CA CYS A 63 -1.01 -2.22 -1.36
C CYS A 63 -1.28 -2.29 -2.86
N MET A 64 -1.35 -1.14 -3.54
CA MET A 64 -1.52 -1.10 -5.00
C MET A 64 -0.29 -1.56 -5.77
N GLN A 65 0.88 -1.70 -5.14
CA GLN A 65 2.05 -2.40 -5.73
C GLN A 65 2.13 -3.88 -5.34
N HIS A 66 1.44 -4.31 -4.28
CA HIS A 66 1.47 -5.67 -3.72
C HIS A 66 0.07 -6.30 -3.70
N ILE A 67 -0.58 -6.33 -4.87
CA ILE A 67 -1.99 -6.71 -4.95
C ILE A 67 -2.27 -8.18 -4.65
N ASP A 68 -1.27 -9.06 -4.80
CA ASP A 68 -1.47 -10.50 -4.58
C ASP A 68 -1.54 -10.74 -3.07
N THR A 69 -0.77 -9.96 -2.31
CA THR A 69 -0.90 -9.89 -0.86
C THR A 69 -2.18 -9.18 -0.43
N TYR A 70 -2.40 -7.92 -0.84
CA TYR A 70 -3.38 -7.03 -0.20
C TYR A 70 -4.72 -6.90 -0.91
N CYS A 71 -4.80 -7.24 -2.20
CA CYS A 71 -5.98 -7.01 -3.03
C CYS A 71 -6.55 -8.31 -3.60
N GLN A 72 -6.54 -9.39 -2.81
CA GLN A 72 -7.03 -10.71 -3.26
C GLN A 72 -8.49 -10.67 -3.73
N SER A 73 -9.34 -9.91 -3.04
CA SER A 73 -10.75 -9.72 -3.39
C SER A 73 -11.01 -8.44 -4.20
N ALA A 74 -12.13 -8.39 -4.92
CA ALA A 74 -12.59 -7.17 -5.60
C ALA A 74 -12.83 -6.02 -4.62
N LYS A 75 -13.35 -6.30 -3.40
CA LYS A 75 -13.58 -5.30 -2.36
C LYS A 75 -12.27 -4.71 -1.84
N SER A 76 -11.27 -5.54 -1.55
CA SER A 76 -9.95 -5.07 -1.10
C SER A 76 -9.26 -4.24 -2.18
N TYR A 77 -9.37 -4.68 -3.44
CA TYR A 77 -8.86 -3.91 -4.58
C TYR A 77 -9.53 -2.53 -4.68
N ALA A 78 -10.86 -2.48 -4.60
CA ALA A 78 -11.62 -1.24 -4.62
C ALA A 78 -11.26 -0.31 -3.45
N ALA A 79 -11.06 -0.87 -2.25
CA ALA A 79 -10.62 -0.09 -1.09
C ALA A 79 -9.31 0.64 -1.38
N HIS A 80 -8.27 -0.07 -1.79
CA HIS A 80 -6.94 0.53 -1.97
C HIS A 80 -6.87 1.45 -3.19
N LEU A 81 -7.53 1.11 -4.30
CA LEU A 81 -7.56 1.97 -5.49
C LEU A 81 -8.26 3.31 -5.19
N THR A 82 -9.43 3.27 -4.55
CA THR A 82 -10.19 4.49 -4.21
C THR A 82 -9.51 5.33 -3.14
N ARG A 83 -8.84 4.70 -2.17
CA ARG A 83 -8.09 5.41 -1.13
C ARG A 83 -6.80 6.05 -1.64
N LEU A 84 -6.11 5.41 -2.59
CA LEU A 84 -4.99 6.01 -3.31
C LEU A 84 -5.46 7.25 -4.10
N CYS A 85 -6.57 7.12 -4.84
CA CYS A 85 -7.20 8.24 -5.55
C CYS A 85 -7.59 9.37 -4.59
N CYS A 86 -8.23 9.06 -3.46
CA CYS A 86 -8.56 10.03 -2.41
C CYS A 86 -7.34 10.82 -1.91
N GLY A 87 -6.24 10.11 -1.61
CA GLY A 87 -5.03 10.72 -1.10
C GLY A 87 -4.34 11.67 -2.09
N LEU A 88 -4.46 11.41 -3.40
CA LEU A 88 -3.80 12.22 -4.45
C LEU A 88 -4.68 13.33 -5.01
N GLU A 89 -5.95 13.03 -5.31
CA GLU A 89 -6.81 13.95 -6.07
C GLU A 89 -7.80 14.70 -5.18
N PHE A 90 -8.10 14.17 -3.99
CA PHE A 90 -9.04 14.76 -3.05
C PHE A 90 -8.36 15.25 -1.77
N GLY A 91 -7.03 15.37 -1.77
CA GLY A 91 -6.25 15.87 -0.64
C GLY A 91 -6.40 15.04 0.63
N GLY A 92 -6.73 13.75 0.51
CA GLY A 92 -6.96 12.87 1.65
C GLY A 92 -8.21 13.22 2.46
N ASN A 93 -9.26 13.72 1.80
CA ASN A 93 -10.52 14.09 2.43
C ASN A 93 -11.07 12.96 3.33
N LEU A 94 -11.24 13.26 4.62
CA LEU A 94 -11.66 12.29 5.64
C LEU A 94 -13.07 11.74 5.40
N ASP A 95 -13.98 12.53 4.82
CA ASP A 95 -15.34 12.08 4.52
C ASP A 95 -15.35 11.03 3.41
N ILE A 96 -14.49 11.19 2.40
CA ILE A 96 -14.30 10.18 1.35
C ILE A 96 -13.67 8.92 1.94
N TYR A 97 -12.61 9.07 2.74
CA TYR A 97 -11.99 7.93 3.42
C TYR A 97 -12.98 7.15 4.30
N ALA A 98 -13.90 7.83 4.97
CA ALA A 98 -14.93 7.22 5.78
C ALA A 98 -16.09 6.64 4.95
N ALA A 99 -16.37 7.16 3.74
CA ALA A 99 -17.42 6.64 2.86
C ALA A 99 -17.06 5.30 2.22
N ILE A 100 -15.79 5.13 1.82
CA ILE A 100 -15.30 3.91 1.15
C ILE A 100 -15.61 2.63 1.94
N PRO A 101 -15.16 2.45 3.21
CA PRO A 101 -15.43 1.22 3.95
C PRO A 101 -16.93 1.03 4.21
N ARG A 102 -17.68 2.09 4.53
CA ARG A 102 -19.14 2.00 4.72
C ARG A 102 -19.85 1.42 3.49
N TRP A 103 -19.44 1.83 2.30
CA TRP A 103 -19.96 1.28 1.05
C TRP A 103 -19.53 -0.16 0.80
N LEU A 104 -18.25 -0.48 1.05
CA LEU A 104 -17.71 -1.83 0.84
C LEU A 104 -18.26 -2.86 1.84
N ASP A 105 -18.63 -2.45 3.05
CA ASP A 105 -19.26 -3.31 4.06
C ASP A 105 -20.72 -3.65 3.70
N GLY A 106 -21.33 -2.90 2.78
CA GLY A 106 -22.65 -3.18 2.25
C GLY A 106 -22.72 -4.40 1.33
N THR A 107 -23.95 -4.75 0.96
CA THR A 107 -24.26 -5.79 -0.05
C THR A 107 -24.02 -5.24 -1.44
N ILE A 108 -22.75 -5.23 -1.87
CA ILE A 108 -22.32 -4.81 -3.20
C ILE A 108 -21.69 -5.98 -3.94
N THR A 109 -21.90 -6.02 -5.25
CA THR A 109 -21.20 -6.94 -6.16
C THR A 109 -20.21 -6.11 -6.96
N LEU A 110 -18.93 -6.49 -6.89
CA LEU A 110 -17.85 -5.85 -7.63
C LEU A 110 -17.12 -6.90 -8.46
N GLU A 111 -16.84 -6.56 -9.71
CA GLU A 111 -15.88 -7.30 -10.52
C GLU A 111 -14.48 -6.75 -10.27
N LYS A 112 -13.51 -7.63 -10.01
CA LYS A 112 -12.11 -7.21 -9.83
C LYS A 112 -11.54 -6.84 -11.19
N PRO A 113 -10.99 -5.62 -11.37
CA PRO A 113 -10.38 -5.20 -12.63
C PRO A 113 -9.19 -6.06 -13.00
N ALA A 114 -8.85 -6.04 -14.30
CA ALA A 114 -7.63 -6.66 -14.78
C ALA A 114 -6.41 -6.11 -14.03
N VAL A 115 -5.56 -7.03 -13.62
CA VAL A 115 -4.34 -6.75 -12.90
C VAL A 115 -3.29 -6.19 -13.87
N LEU A 116 -2.66 -5.08 -13.51
CA LEU A 116 -1.56 -4.50 -14.29
C LEU A 116 -0.25 -5.25 -14.04
N GLU A 117 0.51 -5.50 -15.10
CA GLU A 117 1.86 -6.08 -15.00
C GLU A 117 2.87 -5.12 -14.39
N LYS A 118 2.74 -3.81 -14.66
CA LYS A 118 3.59 -2.74 -14.12
C LYS A 118 2.74 -1.76 -13.32
N ARG A 119 3.14 -1.49 -12.07
CA ARG A 119 2.37 -0.74 -11.06
C ARG A 119 3.10 0.50 -10.58
N GLY A 120 3.81 1.16 -11.50
CA GLY A 120 4.66 2.31 -11.24
C GLY A 120 6.13 2.00 -11.51
N SER A 121 6.91 3.07 -11.69
CA SER A 121 8.36 2.98 -11.94
C SER A 121 9.20 3.30 -10.69
N MET A 122 8.55 3.67 -9.59
CA MET A 122 9.18 3.84 -8.27
C MET A 122 8.63 2.80 -7.31
N THR A 123 9.44 2.44 -6.33
CA THR A 123 9.10 1.52 -5.25
C THR A 123 9.36 2.19 -3.91
N PHE A 124 8.93 1.55 -2.82
CA PHE A 124 9.19 2.08 -1.48
C PHE A 124 10.70 2.17 -1.14
N VAL A 125 11.56 1.39 -1.83
CA VAL A 125 13.03 1.50 -1.67
C VAL A 125 13.54 2.87 -2.14
N ASP A 126 12.93 3.47 -3.16
CA ASP A 126 13.31 4.79 -3.68
C ASP A 126 12.86 5.94 -2.76
N VAL A 127 11.91 5.65 -1.87
CA VAL A 127 11.37 6.56 -0.85
C VAL A 127 12.15 6.46 0.45
N TRP A 128 12.68 5.29 0.77
CA TRP A 128 13.33 5.01 2.05
C TRP A 128 14.66 5.75 2.23
N ASN A 129 15.05 5.98 3.49
CA ASN A 129 16.32 6.60 3.88
C ASN A 129 16.51 8.05 3.42
N THR A 130 15.48 8.87 3.61
CA THR A 130 15.54 10.33 3.43
C THR A 130 16.25 11.03 4.59
N SER A 131 16.74 12.25 4.33
CA SER A 131 17.49 13.04 5.32
C SER A 131 16.61 13.93 6.19
N SER A 132 15.34 14.13 5.82
CA SER A 132 14.36 14.91 6.59
C SER A 132 12.93 14.40 6.43
N VAL A 133 12.04 14.86 7.32
CA VAL A 133 10.60 14.55 7.28
C VAL A 133 9.94 15.14 6.04
N GLU A 134 10.29 16.36 5.66
CA GLU A 134 9.78 17.03 4.47
C GLU A 134 10.17 16.25 3.21
N GLU A 135 11.40 15.75 3.15
CA GLU A 135 11.85 14.90 2.06
C GLU A 135 11.08 13.57 2.04
N THR A 136 10.83 12.95 3.21
CA THR A 136 9.99 11.73 3.30
C THR A 136 8.60 11.97 2.71
N ILE A 137 7.93 13.05 3.13
CA ILE A 137 6.60 13.43 2.66
C ILE A 137 6.61 13.63 1.14
N GLN A 138 7.56 14.42 0.63
CA GLN A 138 7.68 14.69 -0.79
C GLN A 138 7.90 13.41 -1.60
N ARG A 139 8.78 12.51 -1.14
CA ARG A 139 9.04 11.23 -1.82
C ARG A 139 7.85 10.29 -1.81
N ILE A 140 7.08 10.25 -0.72
CA ILE A 140 5.83 9.47 -0.66
C ILE A 140 4.84 9.99 -1.70
N HIS A 141 4.65 11.31 -1.81
CA HIS A 141 3.79 11.88 -2.84
C HIS A 141 4.29 11.58 -4.25
N THR A 142 5.59 11.69 -4.50
CA THR A 142 6.17 11.35 -5.80
C THR A 142 5.93 9.87 -6.13
N TRP A 143 6.26 8.95 -5.22
CA TRP A 143 6.03 7.52 -5.41
C TRP A 143 4.55 7.19 -5.64
N ALA A 144 3.64 7.76 -4.84
CA ALA A 144 2.21 7.60 -5.02
C ALA A 144 1.74 8.07 -6.41
N ASN A 145 2.24 9.20 -6.91
CA ASN A 145 1.96 9.67 -8.28
C ASN A 145 2.47 8.70 -9.35
N HIS A 146 3.65 8.11 -9.18
CA HIS A 146 4.18 7.10 -10.11
C HIS A 146 3.31 5.84 -10.15
N VAL A 147 2.84 5.37 -8.99
CA VAL A 147 1.90 4.25 -8.91
C VAL A 147 0.58 4.64 -9.55
N TRP A 148 0.00 5.78 -9.18
CA TRP A 148 -1.27 6.25 -9.70
C TRP A 148 -1.27 6.43 -11.21
N THR A 149 -0.20 6.99 -11.77
CA THR A 149 -0.03 7.12 -13.23
C THR A 149 -0.05 5.77 -13.94
N ALA A 150 0.54 4.72 -13.35
CA ALA A 150 0.47 3.38 -13.92
C ALA A 150 -0.98 2.84 -13.96
N TYR A 151 -1.82 3.27 -13.01
CA TYR A 151 -3.24 2.92 -12.95
C TYR A 151 -4.15 3.82 -13.82
N ALA A 152 -3.62 4.62 -14.77
CA ALA A 152 -4.38 5.55 -15.61
C ALA A 152 -5.63 4.93 -16.27
N SER A 153 -5.54 3.70 -16.76
CA SER A 153 -6.68 2.98 -17.37
C SER A 153 -7.82 2.69 -16.39
N GLN A 154 -7.58 2.81 -15.09
CA GLN A 154 -8.53 2.53 -14.02
C GLN A 154 -8.94 3.79 -13.22
N HIS A 155 -8.47 4.98 -13.62
CA HIS A 155 -8.83 6.24 -12.93
C HIS A 155 -10.34 6.48 -12.94
N ALA A 156 -10.98 6.35 -14.10
CA ALA A 156 -12.42 6.52 -14.24
C ALA A 156 -13.21 5.54 -13.34
N LEU A 157 -12.70 4.32 -13.15
CA LEU A 157 -13.30 3.33 -12.27
C LEU A 157 -13.16 3.74 -10.80
N ALA A 158 -12.00 4.24 -10.39
CA ALA A 158 -11.78 4.74 -9.03
C ALA A 158 -12.73 5.92 -8.71
N HIS A 159 -12.88 6.86 -9.64
CA HIS A 159 -13.81 7.98 -9.51
C HIS A 159 -15.26 7.50 -9.37
N GLU A 160 -15.68 6.55 -10.20
CA GLU A 160 -17.02 5.98 -10.13
C GLU A 160 -17.26 5.28 -8.79
N TRP A 161 -16.30 4.50 -8.29
CA TRP A 161 -16.41 3.86 -6.98
C TRP A 161 -16.45 4.87 -5.82
N ILE A 162 -15.68 5.96 -5.89
CA ILE A 162 -15.79 7.07 -4.92
C ILE A 162 -17.18 7.69 -4.97
N ARG A 163 -17.73 7.93 -6.17
CA ARG A 163 -19.09 8.48 -6.35
C ARG A 163 -20.15 7.56 -5.75
N LEU A 164 -20.05 6.25 -5.99
CA LEU A 164 -20.93 5.24 -5.39
C LEU A 164 -20.80 5.22 -3.86
N ALA A 165 -19.58 5.31 -3.34
CA ALA A 165 -19.33 5.33 -1.90
C ALA A 165 -19.98 6.55 -1.23
N LEU A 166 -19.86 7.73 -1.82
CA LEU A 166 -20.48 8.96 -1.32
C LEU A 166 -22.01 8.94 -1.43
N SER A 167 -22.56 8.21 -2.40
CA SER A 167 -24.00 8.05 -2.59
C SER A 167 -24.61 6.96 -1.71
N HIS A 168 -23.77 6.10 -1.10
CA HIS A 168 -24.24 4.96 -0.32
C HIS A 168 -24.88 5.44 0.98
N LYS A 169 -26.17 5.13 1.14
CA LYS A 169 -26.89 5.29 2.39
C LYS A 169 -26.92 3.93 3.08
N PRO A 170 -26.42 3.81 4.33
CA PRO A 170 -26.53 2.56 5.06
C PRO A 170 -28.02 2.18 5.22
N ALA A 171 -28.31 0.89 5.17
CA ALA A 171 -29.64 0.40 5.54
C ALA A 171 -29.91 0.82 6.99
N ARG A 172 -31.09 1.42 7.22
CA ARG A 172 -31.55 1.80 8.57
C ARG A 172 -31.83 0.57 9.42
#